data_AF-A0A537Z1F1-F1
#
_entry.id   AF-A0A537Z1F1-F1
#
_cell.length_a   1.000
_cell.length_b   1.000
_cell.length_c   1.000
_cell.angle_alpha   90.00
_cell.angle_beta   90.00
_cell.angle_gamma   90.00
#
_symmetry.space_group_name_H-M   'P 1'
#
loop_
_entity.id
_entity.type
_entity.pdbx_description
1 polymer ?
#
loop_
_entity_poly.entity_id
_entity_poly.type
_entity_poly.pdbx_seq_one_letter_code
_entity_poly.pdbx_strand_id
1 'polypeptide(L)'
;MWIVLGVVVVVALWAVFAFNRLVTYRNRAEEGWSQIDVQLRRRYDLIPNLVEAVKGYAAHEREVFEEVTQARAQAQAASGVRDQAQAENQLTAGIRRLIAVAENYPQLKANENFLALQEEL
;
A
#
# COMPACT_ATOMS: atom_id res chain seq x y z
N MET A 1 16.14 -31.60 46.16
CA MET A 1 17.10 -31.04 45.18
C MET A 1 16.70 -31.38 43.75
N TRP A 2 16.51 -32.66 43.40
CA TRP A 2 16.09 -33.10 42.05
C TRP A 2 14.77 -32.52 41.55
N ILE A 3 13.76 -32.37 42.42
CA ILE A 3 12.46 -31.77 42.06
C ILE A 3 12.62 -30.31 41.64
N VAL A 4 13.39 -29.54 42.41
CA VAL A 4 13.69 -28.12 42.10
C VAL A 4 14.45 -28.02 40.78
N LEU A 5 15.41 -28.90 40.55
CA LEU A 5 16.20 -28.94 39.33
C LEU A 5 15.32 -29.31 38.10
N GLY A 6 14.41 -30.26 38.25
CA GLY A 6 13.42 -30.61 37.23
C GLY A 6 12.48 -29.44 36.89
N VAL A 7 12.00 -28.70 37.90
CA VAL A 7 11.16 -27.51 37.68
C VAL A 7 11.93 -26.42 36.93
N VAL A 8 13.19 -26.17 37.29
CA VAL A 8 14.04 -25.18 36.59
C VAL A 8 14.22 -25.55 35.13
N VAL A 9 14.48 -26.83 34.82
CA VAL A 9 14.60 -27.30 33.44
C VAL A 9 13.31 -27.11 32.65
N VAL A 10 12.15 -27.43 33.24
CA VAL A 10 10.84 -27.24 32.60
C VAL A 10 10.57 -25.75 32.30
N VAL A 11 10.86 -24.86 33.26
CA VAL A 11 10.69 -23.42 33.07
C VAL A 11 11.62 -22.89 31.98
N ALA A 12 12.88 -23.34 31.94
CA ALA A 12 13.83 -22.96 30.91
C ALA A 12 13.37 -23.41 29.51
N LEU A 13 12.91 -24.65 29.38
CA LEU A 13 12.36 -25.17 28.12
C LEU A 13 11.10 -24.40 27.67
N TRP A 14 10.22 -24.07 28.62
CA TRP A 14 9.04 -23.27 28.33
C TRP A 14 9.40 -21.86 27.85
N ALA A 15 10.37 -21.21 28.49
CA ALA A 15 10.84 -19.88 28.09
C ALA A 15 11.44 -19.87 26.68
N VAL A 16 12.26 -20.88 26.35
CA VAL A 16 12.83 -21.04 25.00
C VAL A 16 11.71 -21.24 23.96
N PHE A 17 10.72 -22.08 24.25
CA PHE A 17 9.60 -22.31 23.35
C PHE A 17 8.76 -21.04 23.15
N ALA A 18 8.44 -20.32 24.22
CA ALA A 18 7.70 -19.06 24.18
C ALA A 18 8.43 -17.99 23.35
N PHE A 19 9.75 -17.84 23.55
CA PHE A 19 10.57 -16.91 22.79
C PHE A 19 10.60 -17.25 21.30
N ASN A 20 10.82 -18.51 20.94
CA ASN A 20 10.82 -18.96 19.54
C ASN A 20 9.46 -18.71 18.86
N ARG A 21 8.37 -18.92 19.59
CA ARG A 21 7.02 -18.67 19.08
C ARG A 21 6.76 -17.18 18.85
N LEU A 22 7.24 -16.31 19.75
CA LEU A 22 7.15 -14.86 19.59
C LEU A 22 7.92 -14.37 18.37
N VAL A 23 9.16 -14.84 18.19
CA VAL A 23 9.98 -14.53 17.00
C VAL A 23 9.28 -14.99 15.72
N THR A 24 8.68 -16.18 15.75
CA THR A 24 7.91 -16.69 14.60
C THR A 24 6.73 -15.78 14.25
N TYR A 25 5.97 -15.31 15.25
CA TYR A 25 4.87 -14.37 15.01
C TYR A 25 5.35 -13.03 14.50
N ARG A 26 6.48 -12.53 15.01
CA ARG A 26 7.10 -11.31 14.51
C ARG A 26 7.48 -11.44 13.03
N ASN A 27 8.16 -12.52 12.65
CA ASN A 27 8.56 -12.76 11.27
C ASN A 27 7.34 -12.86 10.34
N ARG A 28 6.26 -13.53 10.78
CA ARG A 28 5.02 -13.60 10.00
C ARG A 28 4.37 -12.22 9.79
N ALA A 29 4.42 -11.35 10.80
CA ALA A 29 3.92 -9.99 10.66
C ALA A 29 4.77 -9.16 9.67
N GLU A 30 6.10 -9.29 9.74
CA GLU A 30 7.03 -8.65 8.79
C GLU A 30 6.84 -9.16 7.37
N GLU A 31 6.64 -10.47 7.19
CA GLU A 31 6.35 -11.09 5.89
C GLU A 31 5.01 -10.60 5.31
N GLY A 32 3.95 -10.58 6.14
CA GLY A 32 2.66 -10.03 5.73
C GLY A 32 2.76 -8.54 5.34
N TRP A 33 3.54 -7.75 6.06
CA TRP A 33 3.79 -6.36 5.71
C TRP A 33 4.56 -6.21 4.41
N SER A 34 5.58 -7.03 4.18
CA SER A 34 6.34 -7.03 2.92
C SER A 34 5.46 -7.38 1.71
N GLN A 35 4.50 -8.28 1.86
CA GLN A 35 3.55 -8.60 0.79
C GLN A 35 2.65 -7.40 0.47
N ILE A 36 2.16 -6.70 1.49
CA ILE A 36 1.38 -5.46 1.31
C ILE A 36 2.23 -4.40 0.61
N ASP A 37 3.46 -4.16 1.05
CA ASP A 37 4.36 -3.15 0.45
C ASP A 37 4.57 -3.39 -1.05
N VAL A 38 4.75 -4.65 -1.46
CA VAL A 38 4.88 -5.00 -2.89
C VAL A 38 3.61 -4.64 -3.68
N GLN A 39 2.43 -4.90 -3.12
CA GLN A 39 1.17 -4.54 -3.78
C GLN A 39 0.97 -3.03 -3.88
N LEU A 40 1.30 -2.28 -2.82
CA LEU A 40 1.22 -0.81 -2.83
C LEU A 40 2.19 -0.22 -3.86
N ARG A 41 3.42 -0.72 -3.93
CA ARG A 41 4.39 -0.31 -4.96
C ARG A 41 3.88 -0.56 -6.38
N ARG A 42 3.31 -1.74 -6.66
CA ARG A 42 2.71 -2.03 -7.96
C ARG A 42 1.63 -1.01 -8.31
N ARG A 43 0.76 -0.69 -7.35
CA ARG A 43 -0.27 0.35 -7.50
C ARG A 43 0.35 1.70 -7.87
N TYR A 44 1.41 2.11 -7.17
CA TYR A 44 2.11 3.37 -7.45
C TYR A 44 2.81 3.41 -8.81
N ASP A 45 3.28 2.27 -9.31
CA ASP A 45 3.94 2.17 -10.61
C ASP A 45 2.95 2.36 -11.78
N LEU A 46 1.65 2.08 -11.56
CA LEU A 46 0.60 2.27 -12.55
C LEU A 46 0.05 3.70 -12.62
N ILE A 47 0.19 4.49 -11.54
CA ILE A 47 -0.36 5.85 -11.47
C ILE A 47 0.20 6.80 -12.53
N PRO A 48 1.51 6.82 -12.84
CA PRO A 48 2.04 7.64 -13.93
C PRO A 48 1.36 7.35 -15.26
N ASN A 49 1.14 6.07 -15.58
CA ASN A 49 0.46 5.66 -16.82
C ASN A 49 -1.01 6.13 -16.83
N LEU A 50 -1.71 6.01 -15.70
CA LEU A 50 -3.07 6.54 -15.56
C LEU A 50 -3.09 8.06 -15.77
N VAL A 51 -2.18 8.79 -15.11
CA VAL A 51 -2.07 10.25 -15.23
C VAL A 51 -1.75 10.67 -16.68
N GLU A 52 -0.88 9.94 -17.37
CA GLU A 52 -0.56 10.20 -18.78
C GLU A 52 -1.75 9.95 -19.69
N ALA A 53 -2.49 8.86 -19.48
CA ALA A 53 -3.72 8.57 -20.21
C ALA A 53 -4.77 9.68 -20.04
N VAL A 54 -4.98 10.18 -18.82
CA VAL A 54 -5.91 11.30 -18.57
C VAL A 54 -5.37 12.61 -19.14
N LYS A 55 -4.07 12.91 -19.01
CA LYS A 55 -3.43 14.11 -19.58
C LYS A 55 -3.59 14.22 -21.09
N GLY A 56 -3.64 13.10 -21.80
CA GLY A 56 -3.88 13.08 -23.24
C GLY A 56 -5.20 13.70 -23.67
N TYR A 57 -6.21 13.72 -22.79
CA TYR A 57 -7.55 14.25 -23.09
C TYR A 57 -7.91 15.48 -22.23
N ALA A 58 -7.42 15.56 -20.99
CA ALA A 58 -7.76 16.58 -20.01
C ALA A 58 -6.55 17.46 -19.65
N ALA A 59 -5.88 18.04 -20.65
CA ALA A 59 -4.63 18.78 -20.46
C ALA A 59 -4.74 20.05 -19.56
N HIS A 60 -5.94 20.58 -19.35
CA HIS A 60 -6.19 21.77 -18.54
C HIS A 60 -6.29 21.48 -17.02
N GLU A 61 -6.37 20.20 -16.62
CA GLU A 61 -6.60 19.75 -15.24
C GLU A 61 -5.29 19.58 -14.44
N ARG A 62 -4.42 20.59 -14.53
CA ARG A 62 -3.06 20.55 -13.93
C ARG A 62 -3.08 20.35 -12.43
N GLU A 63 -4.00 21.02 -11.74
CA GLU A 63 -4.16 20.94 -10.28
C GLU A 63 -4.41 19.50 -9.82
N VAL A 64 -5.30 18.78 -10.53
CA VAL A 64 -5.63 17.39 -10.21
C VAL A 64 -4.42 16.46 -10.45
N PHE A 65 -3.68 16.67 -11.54
CA PHE A 65 -2.47 15.88 -11.80
C PHE A 65 -1.37 16.13 -10.77
N GLU A 66 -1.22 17.37 -10.31
CA GLU A 66 -0.24 17.74 -9.28
C GLU A 66 -0.61 17.11 -7.94
N GLU A 67 -1.88 17.17 -7.54
CA GLU A 67 -2.38 16.55 -6.32
C GLU A 67 -2.14 15.03 -6.32
N VAL A 68 -2.47 14.33 -7.41
CA VAL A 68 -2.24 12.87 -7.52
C VAL A 68 -0.76 12.54 -7.49
N THR A 69 0.07 13.34 -8.18
CA THR A 69 1.53 13.12 -8.21
C THR A 69 2.14 13.33 -6.83
N GLN A 70 1.70 14.36 -6.11
CA GLN A 70 2.17 14.65 -4.75
C GLN A 70 1.69 13.57 -3.78
N ALA A 71 0.42 13.16 -3.85
CA ALA A 71 -0.12 12.11 -3.00
C ALA A 71 0.59 10.77 -3.24
N ARG A 72 0.93 10.44 -4.49
CA ARG A 72 1.74 9.26 -4.83
C ARG A 72 3.13 9.34 -4.18
N ALA A 73 3.80 10.48 -4.30
CA ALA A 73 5.12 10.67 -3.72
C ALA A 73 5.09 10.53 -2.19
N GLN A 74 4.06 11.06 -1.52
CA GLN A 74 3.87 10.90 -0.08
C GLN A 74 3.61 9.44 0.30
N ALA A 75 2.77 8.74 -0.46
CA ALA A 75 2.44 7.34 -0.22
C ALA A 75 3.63 6.40 -0.45
N GLN A 76 4.54 6.75 -1.36
CA GLN A 76 5.80 6.05 -1.58
C GLN A 76 6.87 6.34 -0.51
N ALA A 77 6.86 7.55 0.06
CA ALA A 77 7.81 7.97 1.09
C ALA A 77 7.36 7.60 2.52
N ALA A 78 6.08 7.28 2.71
CA ALA A 78 5.54 6.89 4.00
C ALA A 78 6.24 5.63 4.56
N SER A 79 6.47 5.63 5.86
CA SER A 79 7.14 4.52 6.55
C SER A 79 6.34 4.07 7.76
N GLY A 80 6.07 2.78 7.86
CA GLY A 80 5.28 2.20 8.94
C GLY A 80 3.77 2.23 8.64
N VAL A 81 3.06 1.30 9.28
CA VAL A 81 1.66 0.96 8.93
C VAL A 81 0.72 2.15 9.03
N ARG A 82 0.87 2.99 10.06
CA ARG A 82 -0.04 4.12 10.30
C ARG A 82 0.13 5.23 9.25
N ASP A 83 1.36 5.61 8.98
CA ASP A 83 1.66 6.68 8.03
C ASP A 83 1.33 6.23 6.61
N GLN A 84 1.59 4.94 6.30
CA GLN A 84 1.16 4.32 5.05
C GLN A 84 -0.35 4.45 4.86
N ALA A 85 -1.14 4.07 5.88
CA ALA A 85 -2.60 4.13 5.79
C ALA A 85 -3.11 5.56 5.58
N GLN A 86 -2.49 6.55 6.23
CA GLN A 86 -2.86 7.95 6.03
C GLN A 86 -2.53 8.44 4.62
N ALA A 87 -1.35 8.11 4.10
CA ALA A 87 -0.94 8.52 2.76
C ALA A 87 -1.78 7.82 1.67
N GLU A 88 -2.11 6.54 1.84
CA GLU A 88 -3.02 5.79 0.96
C GLU A 88 -4.43 6.40 0.89
N ASN A 89 -4.94 6.91 2.01
CA ASN A 89 -6.22 7.60 2.04
C ASN A 89 -6.20 8.89 1.19
N GLN A 90 -5.10 9.64 1.26
CA GLN A 90 -4.92 10.85 0.44
C GLN A 90 -4.76 10.50 -1.04
N LEU A 91 -3.97 9.47 -1.36
CA LEU A 91 -3.82 8.98 -2.72
C LEU A 91 -5.14 8.53 -3.32
N THR A 92 -5.93 7.76 -2.55
CA THR A 92 -7.26 7.31 -2.96
C THR A 92 -8.21 8.49 -3.19
N ALA A 93 -8.14 9.54 -2.37
CA ALA A 93 -8.92 10.76 -2.59
C ALA A 93 -8.52 11.47 -3.89
N GLY A 94 -7.22 11.58 -4.19
CA GLY A 94 -6.71 12.15 -5.44
C GLY A 94 -7.14 11.34 -6.66
N ILE A 95 -7.06 10.01 -6.61
CA ILE A 95 -7.50 9.12 -7.69
C ILE A 95 -9.01 9.28 -7.95
N ARG A 96 -9.84 9.41 -6.90
CA ARG A 96 -11.28 9.68 -7.08
C ARG A 96 -11.54 10.99 -7.80
N ARG A 97 -10.78 12.05 -7.49
CA ARG A 97 -10.86 13.33 -8.21
C ARG A 97 -10.43 13.18 -9.67
N LEU A 98 -9.37 12.43 -9.95
CA LEU A 98 -8.91 12.13 -11.30
C LEU A 98 -9.97 11.37 -12.13
N ILE A 99 -10.64 10.40 -11.52
CA ILE A 99 -11.76 9.67 -12.16
C ILE A 99 -12.94 10.61 -12.42
N ALA A 100 -13.29 11.47 -11.46
CA ALA A 100 -14.36 12.46 -11.64
C ALA A 100 -14.06 13.45 -12.78
N VAL A 101 -12.79 13.85 -12.95
CA VAL A 101 -12.36 14.60 -14.12
C VAL A 101 -12.61 13.78 -15.39
N ALA A 102 -12.21 12.51 -15.42
CA ALA A 102 -12.39 11.65 -16.59
C ALA A 102 -13.86 11.46 -17.00
N GLU A 103 -14.81 11.52 -16.06
CA GLU A 103 -16.25 11.47 -16.37
C GLU A 103 -16.72 12.63 -17.25
N ASN A 104 -16.08 13.80 -17.15
CA ASN A 104 -16.38 14.96 -18.00
C ASN A 104 -15.86 14.82 -19.43
N TYR A 105 -15.06 13.78 -19.73
CA TYR A 105 -14.46 13.53 -21.04
C TYR A 105 -14.96 12.19 -21.60
N PRO A 106 -16.07 12.16 -22.39
CA PRO A 106 -16.65 10.93 -22.92
C PRO A 106 -15.66 10.07 -23.73
N GLN A 107 -14.71 10.71 -24.41
CA GLN A 107 -13.68 10.06 -25.21
C GLN A 107 -12.68 9.27 -24.35
N LEU A 108 -12.35 9.79 -23.17
CA LEU A 108 -11.48 9.13 -22.20
C LEU A 108 -12.24 8.02 -21.46
N LYS A 109 -13.52 8.24 -21.13
CA LYS A 109 -14.39 7.23 -20.50
C LYS A 109 -14.55 5.97 -21.35
N ALA A 110 -14.50 6.10 -22.67
CA ALA A 110 -14.57 4.98 -23.62
C ALA A 110 -13.19 4.38 -23.97
N ASN A 111 -12.10 4.93 -23.42
CA ASN A 111 -10.75 4.45 -23.72
C ASN A 111 -10.46 3.14 -22.97
N GLU A 112 -10.23 2.05 -23.72
CA GLU A 112 -9.98 0.72 -23.15
C GLU A 112 -8.74 0.68 -22.24
N ASN A 113 -7.68 1.45 -22.55
CA ASN A 113 -6.47 1.51 -21.72
C ASN A 113 -6.74 2.21 -20.38
N PHE A 114 -7.56 3.27 -20.38
CA PHE A 114 -7.97 3.94 -19.13
C PHE A 114 -8.84 3.02 -18.26
N LEU A 115 -9.80 2.30 -18.87
CA LEU A 115 -10.66 1.35 -18.16
C LEU A 115 -9.85 0.20 -17.55
N ALA A 116 -8.89 -0.37 -18.29
CA ALA A 116 -8.01 -1.41 -17.78
C ALA A 116 -7.17 -0.94 -16.59
N LEU A 117 -6.57 0.26 -16.68
CA LEU A 117 -5.81 0.84 -15.57
C LEU A 117 -6.69 1.14 -14.35
N GLN A 118 -7.95 1.53 -14.56
CA GLN A 118 -8.91 1.75 -13.49
C GLN A 118 -9.29 0.43 -12.77
N GLU A 119 -9.39 -0.68 -13.51
CA GLU A 119 -9.68 -2.00 -12.93
C GLU A 119 -8.50 -2.59 -12.14
N GLU A 120 -7.25 -2.23 -12.49
CA GLU A 120 -6.05 -2.71 -11.79
C GLU A 120 -5.75 -1.98 -10.45
N LEU A 121 -6.45 -0.87 -10.16
CA LEU A 121 -6.14 0.09 -9.09
C LEU A 121 -7.06 0.02 -7.85
#